data_AF-A0A0E2H474-F1
#
_entry.id   AF-A0A0E2H474-F1
#
_cell.length_a   1.000
_cell.length_b   1.000
_cell.length_c   1.000
_cell.angle_alpha   90.00
_cell.angle_beta   90.00
_cell.angle_gamma   90.00
#
_symmetry.space_group_name_H-M   'P 1'
#
loop_
_entity.id
_entity.type
_entity.pdbx_description
1 polymer ?
#
loop_
_entity_poly.entity_id
_entity_poly.type
_entity_poly.pdbx_seq_one_letter_code
_entity_poly.pdbx_strand_id
1 'polypeptide(L)'
;MKENRNAIYITSILTVVTLTLAIYITYNECVHGLFLHPEFIVDCLLGIFVGAILGLIISIINYFVEVRVELTEYTSFINCLNIIIIPIYNLFKGGKRNCEYEITFILELYNFLMQNLHMKAVKLCFILPHTKIERKVDEILEMTTELYKKVLNTKLLIDKYKLGIITYDELDANISEFFLFLRNYHGDRLFTNVLTEKHEELIKMVHLKFGSSGKIDI
;
A
#
# COMPACT_ATOMS: atom_id res chain seq x y z
N MET A 1 -10.54 -2.41 -4.98
CA MET A 1 -9.51 -2.43 -6.05
C MET A 1 -9.76 -3.49 -7.12
N LYS A 2 -9.84 -4.79 -6.79
CA LYS A 2 -10.07 -5.87 -7.78
C LYS A 2 -11.37 -5.68 -8.58
N GLU A 3 -12.44 -5.27 -7.91
CA GLU A 3 -13.75 -5.03 -8.51
C GLU A 3 -13.73 -3.87 -9.51
N ASN A 4 -13.20 -2.71 -9.13
CA ASN A 4 -13.06 -1.57 -10.05
C ASN A 4 -12.13 -1.90 -11.23
N ARG A 5 -11.04 -2.65 -11.01
CA ARG A 5 -10.16 -3.12 -12.09
C ARG A 5 -10.92 -4.02 -13.08
N ASN A 6 -11.72 -4.94 -12.57
CA ASN A 6 -12.56 -5.81 -13.41
C ASN A 6 -13.63 -5.01 -14.16
N ALA A 7 -14.25 -4.02 -13.50
CA ALA A 7 -15.21 -3.13 -14.13
C ALA A 7 -14.58 -2.34 -15.28
N ILE A 8 -13.35 -1.82 -15.11
CA ILE A 8 -12.56 -1.18 -16.18
C ILE A 8 -12.36 -2.15 -17.35
N TYR A 9 -11.92 -3.39 -17.10
CA TYR A 9 -11.69 -4.36 -18.17
C TYR A 9 -12.97 -4.70 -18.94
N ILE A 10 -14.06 -4.99 -18.24
CA ILE A 10 -15.34 -5.38 -18.85
C ILE A 10 -15.89 -4.21 -19.67
N THR A 11 -15.92 -3.01 -19.10
CA THR A 11 -16.42 -1.82 -19.80
C THR A 11 -15.56 -1.46 -21.01
N SER A 12 -14.23 -1.59 -20.92
CA SER A 12 -13.33 -1.38 -22.07
C SER A 12 -13.61 -2.34 -23.22
N ILE A 13 -13.81 -3.63 -22.92
CA ILE A 13 -14.15 -4.64 -23.95
C ILE A 13 -15.50 -4.30 -24.58
N LEU A 14 -16.51 -3.97 -23.78
CA LEU A 14 -17.82 -3.57 -24.28
C LEU A 14 -17.72 -2.35 -25.19
N THR A 15 -16.98 -1.32 -24.78
CA THR A 15 -16.74 -0.11 -25.59
C THR A 15 -16.12 -0.46 -26.94
N VAL A 16 -15.05 -1.26 -26.96
CA VAL A 16 -14.37 -1.64 -28.22
C VAL A 16 -15.29 -2.47 -29.12
N VAL A 17 -15.94 -3.49 -28.57
CA VAL A 17 -16.77 -4.42 -29.35
C VAL A 17 -17.99 -3.70 -29.93
N THR A 18 -18.69 -2.89 -29.12
CA THR A 18 -19.91 -2.19 -29.57
C THR A 18 -19.60 -1.13 -30.62
N LEU A 19 -18.53 -0.35 -30.44
CA LEU A 19 -18.10 0.63 -31.45
C LEU A 19 -17.65 -0.04 -32.74
N THR A 20 -16.86 -1.11 -32.64
CA THR A 20 -16.35 -1.84 -33.82
C THR A 20 -17.49 -2.46 -34.62
N LEU A 21 -18.46 -3.07 -33.94
CA LEU A 21 -19.67 -3.61 -34.59
C LEU A 21 -20.52 -2.52 -35.22
N ALA A 22 -20.70 -1.37 -34.55
CA ALA A 22 -21.43 -0.24 -35.11
C ALA A 22 -20.76 0.25 -36.40
N ILE A 23 -19.45 0.51 -36.37
CA ILE A 23 -18.67 0.90 -37.56
C ILE A 23 -18.78 -0.15 -38.66
N TYR A 24 -18.67 -1.43 -38.32
CA TYR A 24 -18.73 -2.51 -39.31
C TYR A 24 -20.10 -2.60 -39.99
N ILE A 25 -21.20 -2.47 -39.25
CA ILE A 25 -22.56 -2.47 -39.81
C ILE A 25 -22.84 -1.21 -40.63
N THR A 26 -22.30 -0.05 -40.22
CA THR A 26 -22.48 1.21 -40.94
C THR A 26 -21.73 1.25 -42.28
N TYR A 27 -20.49 0.75 -42.32
CA TYR A 27 -19.62 0.96 -43.48
C TYR A 27 -19.40 -0.28 -44.36
N ASN A 28 -19.91 -1.47 -43.97
CA ASN A 28 -19.87 -2.66 -44.83
C ASN A 28 -21.26 -2.94 -45.42
N GLU A 29 -21.44 -2.60 -46.70
CA GLU A 29 -22.71 -2.76 -47.43
C GLU A 29 -23.26 -4.20 -47.40
N CYS A 30 -22.39 -5.21 -47.52
CA CYS A 30 -22.81 -6.61 -47.46
C CYS A 30 -23.42 -6.97 -46.11
N VAL A 31 -22.92 -6.39 -45.03
CA VAL A 31 -23.39 -6.66 -43.66
C VAL A 31 -24.57 -5.79 -43.31
N HIS A 32 -24.56 -4.53 -43.76
CA HIS A 32 -25.66 -3.60 -43.64
C HIS A 32 -26.96 -4.18 -44.23
N GLY A 33 -26.87 -4.78 -45.41
CA GLY A 33 -27.99 -5.43 -46.10
C GLY A 33 -28.50 -6.72 -45.46
N LEU A 34 -27.80 -7.30 -44.47
CA LEU A 34 -28.29 -8.48 -43.72
C LEU A 34 -29.35 -8.12 -42.67
N PHE A 35 -29.47 -6.85 -42.29
CA PHE A 35 -30.39 -6.41 -41.26
C PHE A 35 -31.60 -5.69 -41.87
N LEU A 36 -32.80 -5.98 -41.33
CA LEU A 36 -34.05 -5.32 -41.75
C LEU A 36 -34.10 -3.83 -41.37
N HIS A 37 -33.50 -3.47 -40.22
CA HIS A 37 -33.42 -2.10 -39.71
C HIS A 37 -32.02 -1.82 -39.14
N PRO A 38 -31.00 -1.63 -40.01
CA PRO A 38 -29.61 -1.48 -39.58
C PRO A 38 -29.37 -0.21 -38.76
N GLU A 39 -30.06 0.89 -39.07
CA GLU A 39 -29.97 2.16 -38.33
C GLU A 39 -30.36 1.99 -36.85
N PHE A 40 -31.47 1.31 -36.57
CA PHE A 40 -31.91 1.02 -35.20
C PHE A 40 -30.90 0.17 -34.41
N ILE A 41 -30.28 -0.81 -35.08
CA ILE A 41 -29.25 -1.67 -34.47
C ILE A 41 -28.00 -0.86 -34.15
N VAL A 42 -27.57 0.01 -35.07
CA VAL A 42 -26.43 0.92 -34.86
C VAL A 42 -26.71 1.87 -33.71
N ASP A 43 -27.91 2.46 -33.61
CA ASP A 43 -28.30 3.35 -32.51
C ASP A 43 -28.29 2.63 -31.16
N CYS A 44 -28.76 1.38 -31.12
CA CYS A 44 -28.67 0.54 -29.92
C CYS A 44 -27.21 0.26 -29.53
N LEU A 45 -26.33 -0.05 -30.49
CA LEU A 45 -24.90 -0.26 -30.24
C LEU A 45 -24.22 1.02 -29.74
N LEU A 46 -24.56 2.19 -30.31
CA LEU A 46 -24.06 3.49 -29.86
C LEU A 46 -24.57 3.83 -28.45
N GLY A 47 -25.82 3.48 -28.12
CA GLY A 47 -26.36 3.63 -26.76
C GLY A 47 -25.59 2.79 -25.73
N ILE A 48 -25.31 1.52 -26.05
CA ILE A 48 -24.49 0.65 -25.19
C ILE A 48 -23.06 1.19 -25.08
N PHE A 49 -22.49 1.68 -26.18
CA PHE A 49 -21.15 2.29 -26.20
C PHE A 49 -21.05 3.50 -25.26
N VAL A 50 -22.00 4.44 -25.33
CA VAL A 50 -22.02 5.63 -24.46
C VAL A 50 -22.15 5.23 -22.99
N GLY A 51 -23.04 4.27 -22.68
CA GLY A 51 -23.18 3.73 -21.33
C GLY A 51 -21.91 3.05 -20.82
N ALA A 52 -21.24 2.27 -21.68
CA ALA A 52 -19.99 1.60 -21.34
C ALA A 52 -18.85 2.59 -21.10
N ILE A 53 -18.74 3.67 -21.88
CA ILE A 53 -17.75 4.74 -21.66
C ILE A 53 -17.98 5.44 -20.33
N LEU A 54 -19.22 5.81 -20.00
CA LEU A 54 -19.53 6.44 -18.72
C LEU A 54 -19.17 5.51 -17.56
N GLY A 55 -19.54 4.23 -17.66
CA GLY A 55 -19.16 3.21 -16.68
C GLY A 55 -17.66 3.04 -16.54
N LEU A 56 -16.91 3.08 -17.64
CA LEU A 56 -15.45 3.02 -17.67
C LEU A 56 -14.83 4.21 -16.93
N ILE A 57 -15.27 5.44 -17.24
CA ILE A 57 -14.78 6.67 -16.59
C ILE A 57 -15.00 6.60 -15.07
N ILE A 58 -16.21 6.24 -14.65
CA ILE A 58 -16.55 6.11 -13.21
C ILE A 58 -15.67 5.05 -12.55
N SER A 59 -15.49 3.90 -13.19
CA SER A 59 -14.67 2.81 -12.65
C SER A 59 -13.19 3.21 -12.51
N ILE A 60 -12.65 3.97 -13.48
CA ILE A 60 -11.30 4.52 -13.43
C ILE A 60 -11.17 5.51 -12.26
N ILE A 61 -12.11 6.44 -12.12
CA ILE A 61 -12.09 7.42 -11.01
C ILE A 61 -12.14 6.69 -9.66
N ASN A 62 -13.06 5.74 -9.49
CA ASN A 62 -13.19 4.97 -8.25
C ASN A 62 -11.94 4.16 -7.94
N TYR A 63 -11.32 3.55 -8.95
CA TYR A 63 -10.04 2.85 -8.79
C TYR A 63 -8.94 3.79 -8.26
N PHE A 64 -8.80 4.99 -8.84
CA PHE A 64 -7.80 5.96 -8.37
C PHE A 64 -8.09 6.48 -6.96
N VAL A 65 -9.36 6.71 -6.61
CA VAL A 65 -9.75 7.13 -5.26
C VAL A 65 -9.39 6.05 -4.24
N GLU A 66 -9.72 4.78 -4.50
CA GLU A 66 -9.36 3.67 -3.61
C GLU A 66 -7.85 3.55 -3.41
N VAL A 67 -7.07 3.60 -4.51
CA VAL A 67 -5.61 3.54 -4.45
C VAL A 67 -5.05 4.69 -3.62
N ARG A 68 -5.60 5.91 -3.78
CA ARG A 68 -5.17 7.08 -3.03
C ARG A 68 -5.47 6.96 -1.53
N VAL A 69 -6.66 6.46 -1.17
CA VAL A 69 -7.03 6.21 0.23
C VAL A 69 -6.04 5.21 0.86
N GLU A 70 -5.80 4.10 0.18
CA GLU A 70 -4.89 3.06 0.68
C GLU A 70 -3.45 3.57 0.83
N LEU A 71 -2.91 4.25 -0.19
CA LEU A 71 -1.58 4.87 -0.08
C LEU A 71 -1.50 5.90 1.06
N THR A 72 -2.58 6.65 1.30
CA THR A 72 -2.64 7.62 2.41
C THR A 72 -2.59 6.90 3.76
N GLU A 73 -3.32 5.79 3.92
CA GLU A 73 -3.26 4.95 5.13
C GLU A 73 -1.83 4.43 5.38
N TYR A 74 -1.14 3.93 4.34
CA TYR A 74 0.25 3.49 4.46
C TYR A 74 1.21 4.63 4.81
N THR A 75 1.05 5.83 4.22
CA THR A 75 1.90 6.98 4.59
C THR A 75 1.69 7.40 6.04
N SER A 76 0.44 7.45 6.50
CA SER A 76 0.09 7.77 7.89
C SER A 76 0.69 6.74 8.86
N PHE A 77 0.58 5.46 8.52
CA PHE A 77 1.19 4.37 9.28
C PHE A 77 2.70 4.54 9.45
N ILE A 78 3.44 4.76 8.36
CA ILE A 78 4.89 4.95 8.42
C ILE A 78 5.25 6.18 9.25
N ASN A 79 4.50 7.27 9.12
CA ASN A 79 4.75 8.48 9.88
C ASN A 79 4.55 8.25 11.39
N CYS A 80 3.45 7.59 11.78
CA CYS A 80 3.21 7.20 13.17
C CYS A 80 4.30 6.25 13.70
N LEU A 81 4.73 5.27 12.89
CA LEU A 81 5.82 4.37 13.26
C LEU A 81 7.13 5.12 13.48
N ASN A 82 7.45 6.09 12.62
CA ASN A 82 8.60 6.97 12.79
C ASN A 82 8.53 7.77 14.10
N ILE A 83 7.39 8.38 14.40
CA ILE A 83 7.18 9.15 15.64
C ILE A 83 7.42 8.27 16.86
N ILE A 84 6.90 7.03 16.84
CA ILE A 84 7.13 6.07 17.92
C ILE A 84 8.60 5.72 18.03
N ILE A 85 9.36 5.54 16.94
CA ILE A 85 10.77 5.11 17.01
C ILE A 85 11.75 6.25 17.34
N ILE A 86 11.43 7.50 16.99
CA ILE A 86 12.29 8.68 17.20
C ILE A 86 12.90 8.78 18.61
N PRO A 87 12.15 8.59 19.71
CA PRO A 87 12.68 8.64 21.07
C PRO A 87 13.89 7.72 21.33
N ILE A 88 14.02 6.59 20.65
CA ILE A 88 15.19 5.70 20.80
C ILE A 88 16.47 6.43 20.39
N TYR A 89 16.43 7.29 19.37
CA TYR A 89 17.64 7.99 18.93
C TYR A 89 18.14 9.02 19.93
N ASN A 90 17.26 9.54 20.80
CA ASN A 90 17.70 10.37 21.91
C ASN A 90 18.48 9.54 22.95
N LEU A 91 18.18 8.24 23.11
CA LEU A 91 18.96 7.34 23.96
C LEU A 91 20.37 7.12 23.37
N PHE A 92 20.52 7.03 22.05
CA PHE A 92 21.85 6.89 21.42
C PHE A 92 22.73 8.15 21.48
N LYS A 93 22.17 9.35 21.62
CA LYS A 93 22.91 10.62 21.65
C LYS A 93 23.49 10.97 23.04
N GLY A 94 23.68 9.99 23.91
CA GLY A 94 24.22 10.19 25.27
C GLY A 94 23.15 10.39 26.34
N GLY A 95 21.89 10.00 26.07
CA GLY A 95 20.86 9.89 27.09
C GLY A 95 21.20 8.82 28.13
N LYS A 96 20.77 9.00 29.38
CA LYS A 96 20.90 7.95 30.40
C LYS A 96 19.93 6.81 30.06
N ARG A 97 20.44 5.58 29.99
CA ARG A 97 19.60 4.38 29.83
C ARG A 97 18.73 4.20 31.07
N ASN A 98 17.45 3.96 30.84
CA ASN A 98 16.48 3.62 31.88
C ASN A 98 15.67 2.43 31.39
N CYS A 99 15.90 1.26 31.97
CA CYS A 99 15.29 0.01 31.55
C CYS A 99 13.75 0.05 31.63
N GLU A 100 13.15 0.73 32.61
CA GLU A 100 11.69 0.87 32.69
C GLU A 100 11.12 1.70 31.52
N TYR A 101 11.82 2.76 31.13
CA TYR A 101 11.46 3.56 29.98
C TYR A 101 11.62 2.78 28.67
N GLU A 102 12.73 2.05 28.53
CA GLU A 102 13.00 1.18 27.37
C GLU A 102 11.94 0.07 27.24
N ILE A 103 11.52 -0.54 28.35
CA ILE A 103 10.42 -1.53 28.38
C ILE A 103 9.11 -0.89 27.94
N THR A 104 8.78 0.29 28.48
CA THR A 104 7.53 0.99 28.16
C THR A 104 7.45 1.29 26.67
N PHE A 105 8.54 1.80 26.12
CA PHE A 105 8.73 2.03 24.70
C PHE A 105 8.49 0.76 23.86
N ILE A 106 9.11 -0.36 24.23
CA ILE A 106 8.99 -1.63 23.48
C ILE A 106 7.54 -2.12 23.49
N LEU A 107 6.83 -1.93 24.60
CA LEU A 107 5.42 -2.27 24.73
C LEU A 107 4.53 -1.35 23.89
N GLU A 108 4.80 -0.05 23.84
CA GLU A 108 4.09 0.90 22.96
C GLU A 108 4.27 0.53 21.49
N LEU A 109 5.52 0.27 21.06
CA LEU A 109 5.83 -0.17 19.71
C LEU A 109 5.16 -1.51 19.37
N TYR A 110 5.18 -2.47 20.30
CA TYR A 110 4.49 -3.75 20.14
C TYR A 110 2.98 -3.55 19.94
N ASN A 111 2.34 -2.77 20.81
CA ASN A 111 0.91 -2.51 20.76
C ASN A 111 0.53 -1.80 19.46
N PHE A 112 1.31 -0.82 19.01
CA PHE A 112 1.09 -0.14 17.74
C PHE A 112 1.19 -1.12 16.56
N LEU A 113 2.24 -1.94 16.50
CA LEU A 113 2.40 -2.92 15.41
C LEU A 113 1.30 -3.98 15.41
N MET A 114 0.86 -4.43 16.59
CA MET A 114 -0.26 -5.36 16.74
C MET A 114 -1.59 -4.72 16.33
N GLN A 115 -1.82 -3.46 16.69
CA GLN A 115 -2.99 -2.70 16.29
C GLN A 115 -3.00 -2.34 14.80
N ASN A 116 -1.90 -2.45 14.08
CA ASN A 116 -1.85 -2.17 12.64
C ASN A 116 -1.58 -3.44 11.81
N LEU A 117 -1.62 -4.61 12.45
CA LEU A 117 -1.34 -5.91 11.82
C LEU A 117 -2.40 -6.30 10.77
N HIS A 118 -3.54 -5.62 10.71
CA HIS A 118 -4.57 -5.77 9.67
C HIS A 118 -4.29 -4.99 8.38
N MET A 119 -3.29 -4.10 8.35
CA MET A 119 -2.72 -3.63 7.08
C MET A 119 -2.11 -4.80 6.26
N LYS A 120 -1.97 -5.98 6.87
CA LYS A 120 -1.22 -7.12 6.36
C LYS A 120 -2.00 -8.14 5.53
N ALA A 121 -3.29 -7.98 5.19
CA ALA A 121 -3.97 -9.09 4.51
C ALA A 121 -5.16 -8.82 3.55
N VAL A 122 -5.94 -7.74 3.67
CA VAL A 122 -7.29 -7.80 3.03
C VAL A 122 -7.33 -7.27 1.59
N LYS A 123 -6.35 -6.48 1.12
CA LYS A 123 -6.43 -5.89 -0.23
C LYS A 123 -5.22 -6.11 -1.16
N LEU A 124 -4.09 -6.60 -0.66
CA LEU A 124 -2.84 -6.68 -1.46
C LEU A 124 -2.09 -8.02 -1.40
N CYS A 125 -2.68 -9.12 -0.92
CA CYS A 125 -2.08 -10.45 -1.10
C CYS A 125 -2.11 -10.85 -2.58
N PHE A 126 -1.19 -10.31 -3.37
CA PHE A 126 -0.87 -10.77 -4.70
C PHE A 126 0.34 -11.69 -4.60
N ILE A 127 0.19 -12.91 -5.11
CA ILE A 127 1.25 -13.93 -5.12
C ILE A 127 2.48 -13.45 -5.91
N LEU A 128 2.33 -12.41 -6.74
CA LEU A 128 3.39 -11.66 -7.42
C LEU A 128 2.97 -10.17 -7.49
N PRO A 129 3.82 -9.22 -7.07
CA PRO A 129 3.54 -7.80 -7.25
C PRO A 129 3.70 -7.40 -8.72
N HIS A 130 2.58 -7.06 -9.36
CA HIS A 130 2.52 -6.71 -10.77
C HIS A 130 2.70 -5.21 -11.01
N THR A 131 2.36 -4.36 -10.05
CA THR A 131 2.47 -2.90 -10.17
C THR A 131 3.61 -2.32 -9.33
N LYS A 132 4.10 -1.12 -9.70
CA LYS A 132 5.12 -0.37 -8.94
C LYS A 132 4.66 -0.06 -7.51
N ILE A 133 3.36 0.18 -7.33
CA ILE A 133 2.75 0.44 -6.01
C ILE A 133 2.79 -0.83 -5.16
N GLU A 134 2.35 -1.98 -5.70
CA GLU A 134 2.36 -3.26 -5.00
C GLU A 134 3.76 -3.63 -4.50
N ARG A 135 4.79 -3.50 -5.36
CA ARG A 135 6.19 -3.76 -4.95
C ARG A 135 6.64 -2.91 -3.77
N LYS A 136 6.25 -1.64 -3.75
CA LYS A 136 6.63 -0.72 -2.69
C LYS A 136 5.90 -1.00 -1.38
N VAL A 137 4.64 -1.38 -1.46
CA VAL A 137 3.90 -1.83 -0.29
C VAL A 137 4.49 -3.13 0.25
N ASP A 138 4.85 -4.08 -0.60
CA ASP A 138 5.52 -5.33 -0.20
C ASP A 138 6.85 -5.06 0.52
N GLU A 139 7.69 -4.17 0.00
CA GLU A 139 8.94 -3.75 0.67
C GLU A 139 8.66 -3.23 2.11
N ILE A 140 7.62 -2.39 2.28
CA ILE A 140 7.22 -1.86 3.59
C ILE A 140 6.68 -2.96 4.50
N LEU A 141 5.89 -3.89 3.95
CA LEU A 141 5.34 -5.03 4.69
C LEU A 141 6.45 -5.98 5.17
N GLU A 142 7.47 -6.21 4.37
CA GLU A 142 8.64 -7.00 4.77
C GLU A 142 9.40 -6.33 5.92
N MET A 143 9.73 -5.04 5.77
CA MET A 143 10.43 -4.26 6.81
C MET A 143 9.66 -4.26 8.14
N THR A 144 8.35 -4.00 8.08
CA THR A 144 7.49 -3.93 9.27
C THR A 144 7.26 -5.31 9.89
N THR A 145 7.26 -6.38 9.09
CA THR A 145 7.23 -7.75 9.58
C THR A 145 8.50 -8.13 10.31
N GLU A 146 9.65 -7.75 9.77
CA GLU A 146 10.94 -7.95 10.42
C GLU A 146 10.99 -7.23 11.76
N LEU A 147 10.60 -5.94 11.77
CA LEU A 147 10.49 -5.15 12.99
C LEU A 147 9.56 -5.82 14.02
N TYR A 148 8.37 -6.25 13.60
CA TYR A 148 7.41 -6.93 14.48
C TYR A 148 7.99 -8.20 15.11
N LYS A 149 8.69 -9.03 14.35
CA LYS A 149 9.34 -10.25 14.88
C LYS A 149 10.37 -9.90 15.96
N LYS A 150 11.21 -8.88 15.71
CA LYS A 150 12.21 -8.42 16.68
C LYS A 150 11.57 -7.86 17.95
N VAL A 151 10.56 -7.00 17.81
CA VAL A 151 9.81 -6.43 18.95
C VAL A 151 9.08 -7.52 19.76
N LEU A 152 8.45 -8.48 19.09
CA LEU A 152 7.77 -9.61 19.74
C LEU A 152 8.76 -10.43 20.57
N ASN A 153 9.93 -10.75 20.03
CA ASN A 153 10.96 -11.49 20.76
C ASN A 153 11.40 -10.73 22.02
N THR A 154 11.66 -9.43 21.91
CA THR A 154 12.02 -8.60 23.06
C THR A 154 10.90 -8.52 24.08
N LYS A 155 9.64 -8.38 23.64
CA LYS A 155 8.46 -8.40 24.52
C LYS A 155 8.34 -9.72 25.30
N LEU A 156 8.57 -10.86 24.65
CA LEU A 156 8.55 -12.16 25.30
C LEU A 156 9.66 -12.29 26.36
N LEU A 157 10.83 -11.68 26.13
CA LEU A 157 11.90 -11.63 27.12
C LEU A 157 11.56 -10.71 28.30
N ILE A 158 10.91 -9.57 28.04
CA ILE A 158 10.37 -8.69 29.10
C ILE A 158 9.39 -9.47 29.99
N ASP A 159 8.50 -10.26 29.38
CA ASP A 159 7.55 -11.09 30.15
C ASP A 159 8.27 -12.15 30.99
N LYS A 160 9.28 -12.83 30.43
CA LYS A 160 10.11 -13.79 31.17
C LYS A 160 10.86 -13.15 32.32
N TYR A 161 11.37 -11.94 32.14
CA TYR A 161 12.03 -11.17 33.20
C TYR A 161 11.06 -10.84 34.34
N LYS A 162 9.84 -10.37 34.01
CA LYS A 162 8.79 -10.11 35.00
C LYS A 162 8.38 -11.34 35.80
N LEU A 163 8.47 -12.52 35.19
CA LEU A 163 8.22 -13.81 35.83
C LEU A 163 9.44 -14.38 36.58
N GLY A 164 10.56 -13.66 36.61
CA GLY A 164 11.80 -14.10 37.27
C GLY A 164 12.51 -15.26 36.57
N ILE A 165 12.21 -15.51 35.29
CA ILE A 165 12.77 -16.63 34.50
C ILE A 165 14.16 -16.30 33.95
N ILE A 166 14.41 -15.03 33.62
CA ILE A 166 15.70 -14.55 33.09
C ILE A 166 16.28 -13.44 33.96
N THR A 167 17.59 -13.23 33.87
CA THR A 167 18.29 -12.17 34.59
C THR A 167 18.13 -10.79 33.94
N TYR A 168 18.45 -9.73 34.69
CA TYR A 168 18.49 -8.37 34.15
C TYR A 168 19.51 -8.23 33.02
N ASP A 169 20.69 -8.83 33.16
CA ASP A 169 21.76 -8.73 32.18
C ASP A 169 21.36 -9.36 30.83
N GLU A 170 20.61 -10.48 30.87
CA GLU A 170 20.04 -11.10 29.67
C GLU A 170 19.01 -10.19 28.97
N LEU A 171 18.16 -9.52 29.76
CA LEU A 171 17.19 -8.57 29.21
C LEU A 171 17.89 -7.34 28.61
N ASP A 172 18.85 -6.77 29.32
CA ASP A 172 19.59 -5.58 28.90
C ASP A 172 20.37 -5.83 27.60
N ALA A 173 20.99 -7.00 27.47
CA ALA A 173 21.68 -7.42 26.25
C ALA A 173 20.71 -7.51 25.06
N ASN A 174 19.50 -8.06 25.26
CA ASN A 174 18.52 -8.16 24.19
C ASN A 174 17.94 -6.80 23.77
N ILE A 175 17.63 -5.93 24.74
CA ILE A 175 17.18 -4.56 24.45
C ILE A 175 18.27 -3.81 23.69
N SER A 176 19.53 -3.98 24.08
CA SER A 176 20.68 -3.40 23.39
C SER A 176 20.81 -3.92 21.95
N GLU A 177 20.60 -5.22 21.72
CA GLU A 177 20.60 -5.81 20.36
C GLU A 177 19.47 -5.23 19.50
N PHE A 178 18.26 -5.11 20.05
CA PHE A 178 17.12 -4.51 19.36
C PHE A 178 17.39 -3.05 18.96
N PHE A 179 18.01 -2.30 19.86
CA PHE A 179 18.44 -0.93 19.61
C PHE A 179 19.54 -0.85 18.54
N LEU A 180 20.53 -1.72 18.58
CA LEU A 180 21.55 -1.81 17.53
C LEU A 180 20.93 -2.14 16.16
N PHE A 181 19.93 -3.01 16.12
CA PHE A 181 19.17 -3.31 14.90
C PHE A 181 18.51 -2.05 14.32
N LEU A 182 17.85 -1.22 15.15
CA LEU A 182 17.21 0.03 14.70
C LEU A 182 18.21 1.11 14.29
N ARG A 183 19.42 1.07 14.81
CA ARG A 183 20.51 1.99 14.47
C ARG A 183 21.21 1.58 13.17
N ASN A 184 21.48 0.30 12.97
CA ASN A 184 22.29 -0.23 11.88
C ASN A 184 21.46 -1.09 10.92
N TYR A 185 20.29 -0.60 10.51
CA TYR A 185 19.43 -1.30 9.58
C TYR A 185 20.09 -1.36 8.19
N HIS A 186 20.27 -2.57 7.64
CA HIS A 186 20.95 -2.82 6.36
C HIS A 186 22.30 -2.09 6.16
N GLY A 187 23.21 -2.21 7.14
CA GLY A 187 24.61 -1.79 6.95
C GLY A 187 24.85 -0.29 7.18
N ASP A 188 24.45 0.21 8.35
CA ASP A 188 24.67 1.58 8.88
C ASP A 188 23.63 2.64 8.51
N ARG A 189 22.41 2.26 8.13
CA ARG A 189 21.30 3.21 7.99
C ARG A 189 20.39 3.16 9.23
N LEU A 190 19.99 4.33 9.73
CA LEU A 190 18.96 4.39 10.76
C LEU A 190 17.63 3.87 10.20
N PHE A 191 16.94 3.00 10.93
CA PHE A 191 15.65 2.47 10.52
C PHE A 191 14.65 3.58 10.16
N THR A 192 14.62 4.68 10.92
CA THR A 192 13.77 5.85 10.63
C THR A 192 14.14 6.59 9.35
N ASN A 193 15.42 6.60 8.95
CA ASN A 193 15.81 7.17 7.66
C ASN A 193 15.23 6.34 6.52
N VAL A 194 15.34 5.02 6.61
CA VAL A 194 14.76 4.11 5.60
C VAL A 194 13.24 4.23 5.57
N LEU A 195 12.58 4.29 6.73
CA LEU A 195 11.13 4.56 6.80
C LEU A 195 10.77 5.92 6.18
N THR A 196 11.55 6.97 6.42
CA THR A 196 11.32 8.30 5.83
C THR A 196 11.46 8.28 4.32
N GLU A 197 12.46 7.56 3.77
CA GLU A 197 12.58 7.35 2.33
C GLU A 197 11.35 6.64 1.76
N LYS A 198 10.86 5.58 2.41
CA LYS A 198 9.63 4.89 1.99
C LYS A 198 8.40 5.80 2.06
N HIS A 199 8.30 6.61 3.10
CA HIS A 199 7.24 7.59 3.25
C HIS A 199 7.26 8.62 2.09
N GLU A 200 8.42 9.17 1.75
CA GLU A 200 8.56 10.09 0.61
C GLU A 200 8.26 9.43 -0.73
N GLU A 201 8.68 8.17 -0.93
CA GLU A 201 8.36 7.38 -2.12
C GLU A 201 6.84 7.20 -2.26
N LEU A 202 6.13 6.84 -1.19
CA LEU A 202 4.68 6.72 -1.20
C LEU A 202 3.97 8.06 -1.41
N ILE A 203 4.43 9.14 -0.76
CA ILE A 203 3.88 10.49 -0.95
C ILE A 203 3.96 10.93 -2.40
N LYS A 204 5.08 10.66 -3.09
CA LYS A 204 5.21 10.93 -4.53
C LYS A 204 4.15 10.19 -5.35
N MET A 205 3.78 8.97 -4.94
CA MET A 205 2.72 8.19 -5.60
C MET A 205 1.31 8.70 -5.25
N VAL A 206 1.07 9.15 -4.02
CA VAL A 206 -0.19 9.81 -3.60
C VAL A 206 -0.39 11.13 -4.36
N HIS A 207 0.70 11.86 -4.61
CA HIS A 207 0.72 13.13 -5.33
C HIS A 207 0.93 12.99 -6.83
N LEU A 208 0.73 11.80 -7.42
CA LEU A 208 0.41 11.69 -8.84
C LEU A 208 -0.93 12.40 -9.08
N LYS A 209 -0.85 13.73 -9.20
CA LYS A 209 -1.94 14.57 -9.62
C LYS A 209 -2.36 14.09 -11.00
N PHE A 210 -3.66 13.94 -11.23
CA PHE A 210 -4.21 14.46 -12.48
C PHE A 210 -3.84 15.94 -12.50
N GLY A 211 -2.68 16.25 -13.07
CA GLY A 211 -2.22 17.62 -13.19
C GLY A 211 -3.33 18.42 -13.87
N SER A 212 -3.67 19.57 -13.29
CA SER A 212 -4.41 20.62 -13.99
C SER A 212 -3.71 21.08 -15.28
N SER A 213 -2.48 20.60 -15.53
CA SER A 213 -1.85 20.51 -16.83
C SER A 213 -1.81 19.05 -17.27
N GLY A 214 -2.52 18.68 -18.34
CA GLY A 214 -2.56 17.34 -18.93
C GLY A 214 -1.22 16.85 -19.50
N LYS A 215 -0.20 16.72 -18.65
CA LYS A 215 1.05 16.04 -18.95
C LYS A 215 1.20 14.86 -17.99
N ILE A 216 1.14 13.67 -18.56
CA ILE A 216 1.59 12.44 -17.94
C ILE A 216 3.10 12.44 -18.14
N ASP A 217 3.87 12.64 -17.06
CA ASP A 217 5.29 12.36 -17.08
C ASP A 217 5.44 10.82 -17.04
N ILE A 218 5.87 10.26 -18.18
CA ILE A 218 6.23 8.84 -18.36
C ILE A 218 7.68 8.65 -17.92
#